data_AF-A0A7S0SMV9-F1
#
_entry.id   AF-A0A7S0SMV9-F1
#
_cell.length_a   1.000
_cell.length_b   1.000
_cell.length_c   1.000
_cell.angle_alpha   90.00
_cell.angle_beta   90.00
_cell.angle_gamma   90.00
#
_symmetry.space_group_name_H-M   'P 1'
#
loop_
_entity.id
_entity.type
_entity.pdbx_description
1 polymer ?
#
loop_
_entity_poly.entity_id
_entity_poly.type
_entity_poly.pdbx_seq_one_letter_code
_entity_poly.pdbx_strand_id
1 'polypeptide(L)'
;EWAPGGRVLVDVFRRRYPKLRGAYTCWNVSAGAQLTNFGSRLDYFLTDTQLAPAVLRTGIAPAHQGSDHAPVFITFQPGLLHPSVPVVPTPGAPKSGSGRRLTSANGDGCGAKEE
;
A
#
# COMPACT_ATOMS: atom_id res chain seq x y z
N GLU A 1 -7.94 -29.81 12.27
CA GLU A 1 -7.27 -30.32 11.03
C GLU A 1 -7.41 -29.26 9.95
N TRP A 2 -6.32 -28.75 9.40
CA TRP A 2 -6.34 -27.75 8.33
C TRP A 2 -6.58 -28.47 7.00
N ALA A 3 -7.39 -27.90 6.11
CA ALA A 3 -7.79 -28.56 4.86
C ALA A 3 -6.57 -29.01 4.04
N PRO A 4 -6.57 -30.23 3.46
CA PRO A 4 -5.48 -30.69 2.60
C PRO A 4 -5.41 -29.77 1.37
N GLY A 5 -4.31 -29.02 1.26
CA GLY A 5 -4.14 -27.97 0.25
C GLY A 5 -4.16 -26.52 0.78
N GLY A 6 -3.80 -26.32 2.06
CA GLY A 6 -3.67 -25.00 2.68
C GLY A 6 -3.04 -23.97 1.73
N ARG A 7 -3.78 -22.90 1.42
CA ARG A 7 -3.34 -21.87 0.49
C ARG A 7 -2.16 -21.13 1.12
N VAL A 8 -0.99 -21.21 0.49
CA VAL A 8 0.19 -20.48 0.91
C VAL A 8 0.01 -19.02 0.51
N LEU A 9 -0.10 -18.16 1.52
CA LEU A 9 -0.06 -16.71 1.31
C LEU A 9 1.39 -16.25 1.20
N VAL A 10 1.65 -15.40 0.21
CA VAL A 10 2.96 -14.83 -0.09
C VAL A 10 2.99 -13.40 0.44
N ASP A 11 3.98 -13.11 1.29
CA ASP A 11 4.33 -11.74 1.65
C ASP A 11 4.95 -11.02 0.44
N VAL A 12 4.18 -10.12 -0.15
CA VAL A 12 4.58 -9.40 -1.37
C VAL A 12 5.83 -8.55 -1.15
N PHE A 13 5.94 -7.89 0.00
CA PHE A 13 7.09 -7.05 0.30
C PHE A 13 8.36 -7.90 0.41
N ARG A 14 8.30 -9.05 1.11
CA ARG A 14 9.48 -9.93 1.23
C ARG A 14 9.82 -10.66 -0.04
N ARG A 15 8.84 -11.00 -0.88
CA ARG A 15 9.12 -11.51 -2.22
C ARG A 15 9.95 -10.52 -3.04
N ARG A 16 9.67 -9.22 -2.93
CA ARG A 16 10.41 -8.17 -3.66
C ARG A 16 11.75 -7.81 -3.01
N TYR A 17 11.79 -7.78 -1.68
CA TYR A 17 12.95 -7.34 -0.89
C TYR A 17 13.34 -8.39 0.18
N PRO A 18 13.81 -9.58 -0.21
CA PRO A 18 13.98 -10.70 0.72
C PRO A 18 15.02 -10.44 1.82
N LYS A 19 16.04 -9.63 1.52
CA LYS A 19 17.17 -9.37 2.43
C LYS A 19 17.16 -7.97 3.05
N LEU A 20 16.18 -7.13 2.73
CA LEU A 20 16.14 -5.73 3.19
C LEU A 20 15.82 -5.66 4.69
N ARG A 21 16.81 -5.29 5.50
CA ARG A 21 16.67 -5.07 6.95
C ARG A 21 16.21 -3.63 7.22
N GLY A 22 15.71 -3.36 8.42
CA GLY A 22 15.30 -2.00 8.83
C GLY A 22 14.04 -1.46 8.14
N ALA A 23 13.31 -2.30 7.40
CA ALA A 23 12.06 -1.94 6.74
C ALA A 23 10.88 -2.17 7.70
N TYR A 24 10.69 -1.22 8.61
CA TYR A 24 9.65 -1.22 9.63
C TYR A 24 8.44 -0.40 9.20
N THR A 25 7.28 -0.72 9.75
CA THR A 25 6.03 0.01 9.50
C THR A 25 5.41 0.55 10.78
N CYS A 26 5.86 0.12 11.96
CA CYS A 26 5.34 0.55 13.25
C CYS A 26 6.51 0.88 14.19
N TRP A 27 6.38 2.00 14.91
CA TRP A 27 7.37 2.48 15.88
C TRP A 27 6.67 2.95 17.16
N ASN A 28 7.31 2.73 18.31
CA ASN A 28 6.82 3.27 19.57
C ASN A 28 6.95 4.81 19.58
N VAL A 29 5.81 5.51 19.63
CA VAL A 29 5.74 6.98 19.60
C VAL A 29 6.32 7.60 20.86
N SER A 30 5.99 7.07 22.04
CA SER A 30 6.47 7.60 23.33
C SER A 30 8.00 7.57 23.44
N ALA A 31 8.64 6.59 22.81
CA ALA A 31 10.09 6.46 22.76
C ALA A 31 10.75 7.22 21.58
N GLY A 32 9.97 7.87 20.71
CA GLY A 32 10.49 8.52 19.50
C GLY A 32 11.20 7.54 18.55
N ALA A 33 10.82 6.27 18.57
CA ALA A 33 11.62 5.18 18.01
C ALA A 33 11.74 5.24 16.46
N GLN A 34 10.91 6.04 15.80
CA GLN A 34 11.02 6.32 14.37
C GLN A 34 12.33 7.04 14.02
N LEU A 35 12.84 7.91 14.89
CA LEU A 35 14.07 8.69 14.67
C LEU A 35 15.32 7.80 14.61
N THR A 36 15.35 6.74 15.42
CA THR A 36 16.43 5.74 15.45
C THR A 36 16.13 4.54 14.56
N ASN A 37 15.00 4.57 13.85
CA ASN A 37 14.45 3.45 13.08
C ASN A 37 14.39 2.14 13.88
N PHE A 38 14.03 2.20 15.16
CA PHE A 38 13.83 1.02 16.00
C PHE A 38 12.35 0.64 15.98
N GLY A 39 11.98 -0.30 15.10
CA GLY A 39 10.58 -0.64 14.87
C GLY A 39 10.34 -2.12 14.58
N SER A 40 9.09 -2.40 14.23
CA SER A 40 8.64 -3.70 13.73
C SER A 40 7.89 -3.50 12.41
N ARG A 41 7.82 -4.55 11.59
CA ARG A 41 6.95 -4.55 10.41
C ARG A 41 5.69 -5.32 10.73
N LEU A 42 4.56 -4.62 10.85
CA LEU A 42 3.28 -5.18 11.26
C LEU A 42 2.22 -5.11 10.15
N ASP A 43 2.50 -4.39 9.07
CA ASP A 43 1.58 -4.13 7.97
C ASP A 43 2.03 -4.87 6.71
N TYR A 44 1.12 -5.63 6.11
CA TYR A 44 1.43 -6.60 5.06
C TYR A 44 0.40 -6.58 3.93
N PHE A 45 0.88 -6.76 2.70
CA PHE A 45 0.06 -7.31 1.62
C PHE A 45 0.40 -8.78 1.48
N LEU A 46 -0.60 -9.63 1.71
CA LEU A 46 -0.52 -11.06 1.50
C LEU A 46 -1.36 -11.41 0.28
N THR A 47 -0.76 -12.13 -0.66
CA THR A 47 -1.47 -12.58 -1.87
C THR A 47 -1.32 -14.07 -2.03
N ASP A 48 -2.17 -14.70 -2.83
CA ASP A 48 -1.88 -16.05 -3.29
C ASP A 48 -0.65 -16.06 -4.25
N THR A 49 -0.16 -17.26 -4.54
CA THR A 49 1.02 -17.46 -5.39
C THR A 49 0.80 -17.08 -6.86
N GLN A 50 -0.45 -17.07 -7.35
CA GLN A 50 -0.81 -16.75 -8.73
C GLN A 50 -0.93 -15.24 -8.95
N LEU A 51 -1.36 -14.49 -7.94
CA LEU A 51 -1.47 -13.03 -8.00
C LEU A 51 -0.12 -12.33 -7.78
N ALA A 52 0.76 -12.92 -6.97
CA ALA A 52 2.05 -12.34 -6.61
C ALA A 52 2.92 -11.86 -7.81
N PRO A 53 2.99 -12.56 -8.97
CA PRO A 53 3.70 -12.09 -10.16
C PRO A 53 3.13 -10.82 -10.81
N ALA A 54 1.85 -10.50 -10.57
CA ALA A 54 1.18 -9.34 -11.18
C ALA A 54 1.41 -8.02 -10.40
N VAL A 55 2.15 -8.09 -9.28
CA VAL A 55 2.55 -6.91 -8.50
C VAL A 55 3.66 -6.16 -9.23
N LEU A 56 3.42 -4.89 -9.54
CA LEU A 56 4.40 -4.00 -10.17
C LEU A 56 5.33 -3.35 -9.15
N ARG A 57 4.75 -2.77 -8.09
CA ARG A 57 5.50 -2.08 -7.03
C ARG A 57 4.90 -2.39 -5.67
N THR A 58 5.76 -2.41 -4.67
CA THR A 58 5.37 -2.42 -3.26
C THR A 58 6.43 -1.69 -2.45
N GLY A 59 6.04 -1.14 -1.31
CA GLY A 59 6.96 -0.44 -0.41
C GLY A 59 6.28 0.06 0.86
N ILE A 60 7.08 0.79 1.64
CA ILE A 60 6.68 1.46 2.88
C ILE A 60 6.89 2.95 2.66
N ALA A 61 5.99 3.79 3.14
CA ALA A 61 6.05 5.25 2.97
C ALA A 61 6.25 5.97 4.32
N PRO A 62 7.42 5.81 4.97
CA PRO A 62 7.67 6.27 6.36
C PRO A 62 7.65 7.79 6.54
N ALA A 63 7.73 8.55 5.44
CA ALA A 63 7.63 10.01 5.48
C ALA A 63 6.20 10.52 5.75
N HIS A 64 5.18 9.67 5.60
CA HIS A 64 3.79 10.05 5.92
C HIS A 64 3.55 9.90 7.41
N GLN A 65 3.40 11.04 8.09
CA GLN A 65 3.17 11.13 9.52
C GLN A 65 1.68 11.17 9.88
N GLY A 66 1.36 11.04 11.17
CA GLY A 66 -0.01 11.11 11.69
C GLY A 66 -0.51 9.82 12.36
N SER A 67 0.29 8.76 12.32
CA SER A 67 0.07 7.49 13.00
C SER A 67 1.41 6.95 13.52
N ASP A 68 1.37 6.05 14.50
CA ASP A 68 2.50 5.22 14.91
C ASP A 68 2.87 4.17 13.85
N HIS A 69 2.01 4.02 12.83
CA HIS A 69 2.25 3.24 11.63
C HIS A 69 2.53 4.09 10.38
N ALA A 70 3.48 3.64 9.55
CA ALA A 70 3.68 4.13 8.20
C ALA A 70 2.80 3.37 7.20
N PRO A 71 2.20 4.06 6.22
CA PRO A 71 1.47 3.41 5.14
C PRO A 71 2.35 2.42 4.36
N VAL A 72 1.79 1.27 4.02
CA VAL A 72 2.33 0.35 3.01
C VAL A 72 1.55 0.52 1.71
N PHE A 73 2.24 0.37 0.58
CA PHE A 73 1.61 0.46 -0.74
C PHE A 73 1.89 -0.75 -1.61
N ILE A 74 0.98 -0.98 -2.55
CA ILE A 74 1.08 -2.00 -3.60
C ILE A 74 0.45 -1.45 -4.88
N THR A 75 1.04 -1.77 -6.02
CA THR A 75 0.45 -1.50 -7.34
C THR A 75 0.46 -2.78 -8.16
N PHE A 76 -0.58 -2.96 -8.96
CA PHE A 76 -0.78 -4.12 -9.82
C PHE A 76 -0.68 -3.72 -11.29
N GLN A 77 -0.46 -4.70 -12.16
CA GLN A 77 -0.60 -4.52 -13.59
C GLN A 77 -2.01 -3.99 -13.94
N PRO A 78 -2.12 -2.99 -14.85
CA PRO A 78 -3.42 -2.55 -15.36
C PRO A 78 -4.21 -3.73 -15.96
N GLY A 79 -5.53 -3.72 -15.79
CA GLY A 79 -6.43 -4.77 -16.32
C GLY A 79 -6.57 -6.02 -15.44
N LEU A 80 -5.83 -6.11 -14.33
CA LEU A 80 -5.95 -7.22 -13.38
C LEU A 80 -7.19 -7.13 -12.48
N LEU A 81 -7.67 -5.90 -12.24
CA LEU A 81 -8.89 -5.65 -11.48
C LEU A 81 -10.08 -5.70 -12.44
N HIS A 82 -10.98 -6.66 -12.22
CA HIS A 82 -12.24 -6.71 -12.95
C HIS A 82 -13.09 -5.49 -12.56
N PRO A 83 -13.65 -4.73 -13.52
CA PRO A 83 -14.34 -3.47 -13.27
C PRO A 83 -15.63 -3.59 -12.45
N SER A 84 -16.06 -4.80 -12.06
CA SER A 84 -17.37 -5.04 -11.45
C SER A 84 -17.36 -5.14 -9.93
N VAL A 85 -16.39 -4.58 -9.20
CA VAL A 85 -16.53 -4.51 -7.74
C VAL A 85 -17.64 -3.50 -7.44
N PRO A 86 -18.80 -3.89 -6.89
CA PRO A 86 -19.78 -2.93 -6.45
C PRO A 86 -19.13 -2.09 -5.34
N VAL A 87 -19.05 -0.79 -5.55
CA VAL A 87 -18.70 0.15 -4.48
C VAL A 87 -19.81 0.04 -3.46
N VAL A 88 -19.60 -0.73 -2.39
CA VAL A 88 -20.52 -0.76 -1.25
C VAL A 88 -20.34 0.57 -0.53
N PRO A 89 -21.34 1.48 -0.56
CA PRO A 89 -21.23 2.75 0.15
C PRO A 89 -21.16 2.47 1.64
N THR A 90 -20.34 3.21 2.37
CA THR A 90 -20.34 3.15 3.83
C THR A 90 -21.73 3.55 4.36
N PRO A 91 -22.41 2.70 5.16
CA PRO A 91 -23.68 3.07 5.77
C PRO A 91 -23.53 4.37 6.58
N GLY A 92 -24.35 5.38 6.27
CA GLY A 92 -24.31 6.68 6.96
C GLY A 92 -23.28 7.69 6.44
N ALA A 93 -22.54 7.40 5.36
CA ALA A 93 -21.71 8.42 4.72
C ALA A 93 -22.58 9.62 4.29
N PRO A 94 -22.17 10.86 4.58
CA PRO A 94 -22.88 12.03 4.07
C PRO A 94 -22.92 11.94 2.55
N LYS A 95 -24.11 12.16 1.95
CA LYS A 95 -24.24 12.24 0.49
C LYS A 95 -23.27 13.32 0.02
N SER A 96 -22.18 12.93 -0.67
CA SER A 96 -21.28 13.90 -1.26
C SER A 96 -22.12 14.78 -2.17
N GLY A 97 -22.26 16.06 -1.82
CA GLY A 97 -22.91 17.04 -2.69
C GLY A 97 -22.24 16.97 -4.06
N SER A 98 -23.07 16.93 -5.11
CA SER A 98 -22.74 17.07 -6.53
C SER A 98 -21.34 17.67 -6.78
N GLY A 99 -20.32 16.81 -6.81
CA GLY A 99 -18.94 17.19 -7.10
C GLY A 99 -18.82 17.34 -8.61
N ARG A 100 -18.53 18.56 -9.09
CA ARG A 100 -18.26 18.82 -10.51
C ARG A 100 -17.16 17.89 -11.00
N ARG A 101 -17.43 17.23 -12.12
CA ARG A 101 -16.46 16.47 -12.90
C ARG A 101 -15.30 17.41 -13.28
N LEU A 102 -14.12 17.23 -12.69
CA LEU A 102 -12.89 17.85 -13.16
C LEU A 102 -12.56 17.26 -14.52
N THR A 103 -12.74 18.05 -15.58
CA THR A 103 -12.26 17.72 -16.92
C THR A 103 -10.75 17.85 -16.95
N SER A 104 -10.07 16.90 -17.58
CA SER A 104 -8.62 16.92 -17.78
C SER A 104 -8.17 18.20 -18.46
N ALA A 105 -7.28 18.96 -17.83
CA ALA A 105 -6.50 19.98 -18.51
C ALA A 105 -5.35 19.28 -19.25
N ASN A 106 -5.34 19.40 -20.58
CA ASN A 106 -4.14 19.26 -21.38
C ASN A 106 -3.21 20.45 -21.09
N GLY A 107 -1.90 20.23 -21.05
CA GLY A 107 -0.89 21.28 -21.20
C GLY A 107 0.10 21.42 -20.05
N ASP A 108 1.36 21.16 -20.40
CA ASP A 108 2.56 21.90 -20.00
C ASP A 108 3.23 21.62 -18.64
N GLY A 109 4.27 20.77 -18.72
CA GLY A 109 5.64 21.07 -18.29
C GLY A 109 5.91 21.48 -16.85
N CYS A 110 6.58 20.61 -16.08
CA CYS A 110 7.43 21.07 -14.98
C CYS A 110 8.73 20.26 -14.96
N GLY A 111 9.83 20.98 -15.07
CA GLY A 111 11.16 20.47 -15.37
C GLY A 111 11.87 19.84 -14.19
N ALA A 112 12.88 19.04 -14.56
CA ALA A 112 13.96 18.64 -13.67
C ALA A 112 14.70 19.89 -13.16
N LYS A 113 14.96 19.92 -11.85
CA LYS A 113 16.14 20.59 -11.31
C LYS A 113 16.80 19.60 -10.34
N GLU A 114 18.00 19.21 -10.73
CA GLU A 114 19.01 18.61 -9.88
C GLU A 114 19.50 19.66 -8.89
N GLU A 115 19.56 19.29 -7.62
CA GLU A 115 20.64 19.62 -6.68
C GLU A 115 20.72 18.51 -5.63
#